data_AF-A0A6V7J7C2-F1
#
_entry.id   AF-A0A6V7J7C2-F1
#
_cell.length_a   1.000
_cell.length_b   1.000
_cell.length_c   1.000
_cell.angle_alpha   90.00
_cell.angle_beta   90.00
_cell.angle_gamma   90.00
#
_symmetry.space_group_name_H-M   'P 1'
#
loop_
_entity.id
_entity.type
_entity.pdbx_description
1 polymer ?
#
loop_
_entity_poly.entity_id
_entity_poly.type
_entity_poly.pdbx_seq_one_letter_code
_entity_poly.pdbx_strand_id
1 'polypeptide(L)'
;MSKQAYETGVVLIRCDGCQNNHLIADNLGWFGVDQRKRNIEWIMKHKGETVKRLTVYGSDSTEFVPKTGDIANDEEKIKQIDVKIAES
;
A
#
# COMPACT_ATOMS: atom_id res chain seq x y z
N MET A 1 12.26 6.13 9.60
CA MET A 1 11.35 5.01 10.00
C MET A 1 12.17 3.73 9.95
N SER A 2 12.18 2.90 11.01
CA SER A 2 12.90 1.61 10.97
C SER A 2 12.01 0.52 10.37
N LYS A 3 12.62 -0.42 9.63
CA LYS A 3 11.91 -1.57 9.05
C LYS A 3 11.15 -2.38 10.12
N GLN A 4 11.77 -2.55 11.28
CA GLN A 4 11.19 -3.30 12.40
C GLN A 4 9.87 -2.69 12.88
N ALA A 5 9.78 -1.37 13.02
CA ALA A 5 8.56 -0.71 13.47
C ALA A 5 7.38 -0.96 12.51
N TYR A 6 7.67 -1.01 11.20
CA TYR A 6 6.67 -1.29 10.17
C TYR A 6 6.17 -2.74 10.17
N GLU A 7 7.06 -3.71 10.43
CA GLU A 7 6.73 -5.14 10.33
C GLU A 7 6.09 -5.70 11.61
N THR A 8 6.45 -5.16 12.78
CA THR A 8 6.00 -5.72 14.08
C THR A 8 5.27 -4.73 14.96
N GLY A 9 5.30 -3.45 14.63
CA GLY A 9 4.76 -2.37 15.46
C GLY A 9 3.56 -1.66 14.83
N VAL A 10 3.34 -0.46 15.35
CA VAL A 10 2.35 0.50 14.86
C VAL A 10 3.11 1.70 14.29
N VAL A 11 2.75 2.13 13.08
CA VAL A 11 3.37 3.25 12.39
C VAL A 11 2.34 4.30 12.07
N LEU A 12 2.55 5.49 12.63
CA LEU A 12 1.79 6.71 12.37
C LEU A 12 2.74 7.72 11.72
N ILE A 13 2.26 8.41 10.69
CA ILE A 13 2.96 9.54 10.08
C ILE A 13 2.11 10.79 10.22
N ARG A 14 2.73 11.94 10.42
CA ARG A 14 2.04 13.22 10.26
C ARG A 14 2.07 13.60 8.80
N CYS A 15 0.91 13.88 8.21
CA CYS A 15 0.81 14.30 6.82
C CYS A 15 0.82 15.82 6.73
N ASP A 16 1.75 16.39 5.95
CA ASP A 16 1.84 17.85 5.77
C ASP A 16 0.67 18.43 4.96
N GLY A 17 -0.03 17.60 4.18
CA GLY A 17 -1.17 18.02 3.37
C GLY A 17 -2.46 18.20 4.17
N CYS A 18 -2.83 17.22 5.00
CA CYS A 18 -4.07 17.28 5.81
C CYS A 18 -3.82 17.66 7.28
N GLN A 19 -2.56 17.83 7.68
CA GLN A 19 -2.10 18.12 9.04
C GLN A 19 -2.50 17.10 10.12
N ASN A 20 -3.05 15.96 9.73
CA ASN A 20 -3.46 14.87 10.61
C ASN A 20 -2.46 13.71 10.63
N ASN A 21 -2.60 12.83 11.62
CA ASN A 21 -1.82 11.62 11.74
C ASN A 21 -2.48 10.49 10.94
N HIS A 22 -1.76 9.95 9.96
CA HIS A 22 -2.18 8.83 9.13
C HIS A 22 -1.56 7.53 9.65
N LEU A 23 -2.40 6.52 9.85
CA LEU A 23 -1.96 5.18 10.19
C LEU A 23 -1.50 4.45 8.93
N ILE A 24 -0.28 3.93 8.95
CA ILE A 24 0.33 3.23 7.81
C ILE A 24 0.41 1.72 8.07
N ALA A 25 0.76 1.32 9.30
CA ALA A 25 0.80 -0.07 9.72
C ALA A 25 0.27 -0.22 11.14
N ASP A 26 -0.58 -1.22 11.38
CA ASP A 26 -1.03 -1.65 12.69
C ASP A 26 -0.96 -3.17 12.76
N ASN A 27 0.16 -3.66 13.27
CA ASN A 27 0.37 -5.10 13.46
C ASN A 27 -0.07 -5.61 14.84
N LEU A 28 -0.46 -4.70 15.74
CA LEU A 28 -0.84 -4.98 17.13
C LEU A 28 -2.36 -4.93 17.36
N GLY A 29 -3.11 -4.42 16.37
CA GLY A 29 -4.57 -4.38 16.42
C GLY A 29 -5.13 -3.29 17.33
N TRP A 30 -4.42 -2.18 17.50
CA TRP A 30 -4.85 -1.08 18.36
C TRP A 30 -6.04 -0.30 17.80
N PHE A 31 -6.17 -0.23 16.47
CA PHE A 31 -7.18 0.56 15.78
C PHE A 31 -8.17 -0.29 14.97
N GLY A 32 -7.97 -1.60 14.94
CA GLY A 32 -8.87 -2.55 14.28
C GLY A 32 -10.02 -2.96 15.18
N VAL A 33 -11.25 -2.91 14.65
CA VAL A 33 -12.46 -3.40 15.35
C VAL A 33 -12.42 -4.93 15.55
N ASP A 34 -11.60 -5.62 14.76
CA ASP A 34 -11.54 -7.07 14.63
C ASP A 34 -10.15 -7.68 14.92
N GLN A 35 -9.26 -6.96 15.60
CA GLN A 35 -7.87 -7.38 15.89
C GLN A 35 -7.04 -7.82 14.67
N ARG A 36 -7.49 -7.55 13.44
CA ARG A 36 -6.75 -7.90 12.23
C ARG A 36 -5.68 -6.86 11.93
N LYS A 37 -4.53 -7.33 11.44
CA LYS A 37 -3.44 -6.46 10.98
C LYS A 37 -3.95 -5.60 9.84
N ARG A 38 -3.90 -4.27 10.01
CA ARG A 38 -4.40 -3.28 9.04
C ARG A 38 -3.22 -2.44 8.55
N ASN A 39 -2.51 -3.01 7.58
CA ASN A 39 -1.41 -2.34 6.91
C ASN A 39 -1.85 -1.87 5.52
N ILE A 40 -1.15 -0.88 4.97
CA ILE A 40 -1.46 -0.31 3.65
C ILE A 40 -1.47 -1.36 2.54
N GLU A 41 -0.64 -2.40 2.60
CA GLU A 41 -0.63 -3.50 1.63
C GLU A 41 -1.93 -4.30 1.67
N TRP A 42 -2.47 -4.56 2.87
CA TRP A 42 -3.74 -5.27 3.02
C TRP A 42 -4.88 -4.44 2.44
N ILE A 43 -4.90 -3.14 2.74
CA ILE A 43 -5.91 -2.20 2.25
C ILE A 43 -5.86 -2.10 0.72
N MET A 44 -4.68 -1.91 0.14
CA MET A 44 -4.51 -1.79 -1.31
C MET A 44 -4.81 -3.10 -2.03
N LYS A 45 -4.41 -4.25 -1.47
CA LYS A 45 -4.75 -5.56 -2.03
C LYS A 45 -6.26 -5.77 -2.14
N HIS A 46 -7.04 -5.34 -1.14
CA HIS A 46 -8.52 -5.41 -1.21
C HIS A 46 -9.12 -4.48 -2.26
N LYS A 47 -8.42 -3.40 -2.62
CA LYS A 47 -8.79 -2.50 -3.71
C LYS A 47 -8.29 -2.98 -5.09
N GLY A 48 -7.54 -4.08 -5.15
CA GLY A 48 -6.90 -4.58 -6.38
C GLY A 48 -5.59 -3.87 -6.74
N GLU A 49 -5.07 -3.00 -5.87
CA GLU A 49 -3.86 -2.21 -6.10
C GLU A 49 -2.63 -2.86 -5.43
N THR A 50 -1.43 -2.50 -5.90
CA THR A 50 -0.16 -2.99 -5.33
C THR A 50 0.68 -1.85 -4.74
N VAL A 51 1.32 -2.12 -3.60
CA VAL A 51 2.21 -1.15 -2.95
C VAL A 51 3.64 -1.39 -3.43
N LYS A 52 4.30 -0.35 -3.94
CA LYS A 52 5.73 -0.36 -4.26
C LYS A 52 6.52 0.24 -3.10
N ARG A 53 7.59 -0.43 -2.69
CA ARG A 53 8.52 0.08 -1.66
C ARG A 53 9.76 0.64 -2.34
N LEU A 54 10.13 1.86 -1.97
CA LEU A 54 11.31 2.54 -2.49
C LEU A 54 12.32 2.68 -1.35
N THR A 55 13.54 2.21 -1.57
CA THR A 55 14.68 2.46 -0.67
C THR A 55 15.52 3.56 -1.32
N VAL A 56 15.60 4.72 -0.67
CA VAL A 56 16.40 5.84 -1.15
C VAL A 56 17.76 5.82 -0.45
N TYR A 57 18.84 5.86 -1.23
CA TYR A 57 20.21 5.95 -0.74
C TYR A 57 20.80 7.31 -1.15
N GLY A 58 20.89 8.26 -0.20
CA GLY A 58 21.46 9.59 -0.44
C GLY A 58 20.52 10.61 -1.11
N SER A 59 20.85 11.90 -0.90
CA SER A 59 20.14 13.17 -1.24
C SER A 59 18.62 13.19 -1.04
N ASP A 60 18.15 14.18 -0.27
CA ASP A 60 16.80 14.33 0.32
C ASP A 60 15.61 14.46 -0.65
N SER A 61 15.80 14.20 -1.94
CA SER A 61 14.78 14.37 -2.97
C SER A 61 14.75 13.16 -3.90
N THR A 62 13.60 12.50 -3.98
CA THR A 62 13.32 11.39 -4.90
C THR A 62 11.95 11.60 -5.49
N GLU A 63 11.85 11.53 -6.82
CA GLU A 63 10.60 11.67 -7.56
C GLU A 63 10.18 10.31 -8.13
N PHE A 64 8.89 9.98 -8.02
CA PHE A 64 8.33 8.78 -8.63
C PHE A 64 7.78 9.13 -10.02
N VAL A 65 8.47 8.68 -11.07
CA VAL A 65 7.99 8.77 -12.45
C VAL A 65 7.36 7.44 -12.84
N PRO A 66 6.02 7.33 -12.94
CA PRO A 66 5.38 6.11 -13.40
C PRO A 66 5.78 5.85 -14.86
N LYS A 67 6.28 4.64 -15.17
CA LYS A 67 6.48 4.24 -16.57
C LYS A 67 5.12 4.00 -17.20
N THR A 68 4.91 4.53 -18.39
CA THR A 68 3.66 4.42 -19.18
C THR A 68 3.19 2.98 -19.39
N GLY A 69 4.06 1.98 -19.24
CA GLY A 69 3.73 0.55 -19.35
C GLY A 69 3.20 -0.12 -18.07
N ASP A 70 3.34 0.50 -16.89
CA ASP A 70 2.81 -0.09 -15.65
C ASP A 70 1.28 -0.02 -15.58
N ILE A 71 0.67 0.93 -16.32
CA ILE A 71 -0.78 1.14 -16.41
C ILE A 71 -1.44 0.08 -17.32
N ALA A 72 -0.70 -0.39 -18.34
CA ALA A 72 -1.20 -1.37 -19.31
C ALA A 72 -1.35 -2.78 -18.70
N ASN A 73 -0.48 -3.14 -17.74
CA ASN A 73 -0.54 -4.44 -17.08
C ASN A 73 -1.73 -4.59 -16.11
N ASP A 74 -2.32 -3.49 -15.66
CA ASP A 74 -3.52 -3.51 -14.81
C ASP A 74 -4.78 -3.77 -15.65
N GLU A 75 -4.87 -3.23 -16.88
CA GLU A 75 -5.98 -3.52 -17.81
C GLU A 75 -6.01 -4.98 -18.25
N GLU A 76 -4.85 -5.60 -18.51
CA GLU A 76 -4.77 -6.99 -18.94
C GLU A 76 -5.15 -7.98 -17.82
N LYS A 77 -4.85 -7.62 -16.56
CA LYS A 77 -5.30 -8.38 -15.38
C LYS A 77 -6.80 -8.25 -15.13
N ILE A 78 -7.40 -7.09 -15.37
CA ILE A 78 -8.85 -6.89 -15.25
C ILE A 78 -9.58 -7.77 -16.27
N LYS A 79 -9.12 -7.82 -17.53
CA LYS A 79 -9.71 -8.68 -18.57
C LYS A 79 -9.66 -10.17 -18.21
N GLN A 80 -8.60 -10.64 -17.56
CA GLN A 80 -8.50 -12.05 -17.16
C GLN A 80 -9.42 -12.40 -15.97
N ILE A 81 -9.79 -11.42 -15.14
CA ILE A 81 -10.76 -11.61 -14.05
C ILE A 81 -12.17 -11.73 -14.64
N ASP A 82 -12.54 -10.88 -15.59
CA ASP A 82 -13.87 -10.92 -16.24
C ASP A 82 -14.11 -12.24 -17.01
N VAL A 83 -13.09 -12.78 -17.69
CA VAL A 83 -13.19 -14.06 -18.40
C VAL A 83 -13.47 -15.23 -17.45
N LYS A 84 -12.86 -15.26 -16.25
CA LYS A 84 -13.07 -16.34 -15.28
C LYS A 84 -14.47 -16.33 -14.65
N ILE A 85 -15.11 -15.17 -14.56
CA ILE A 85 -16.48 -15.05 -14.02
C ILE A 85 -17.52 -15.50 -15.06
N ALA A 86 -17.24 -15.34 -16.35
CA ALA A 86 -18.15 -15.75 -17.43
C ALA A 86 -18.14 -17.26 -17.73
N GLU A 87 -17.14 -18.01 -17.26
CA GLU A 87 -16.99 -19.46 -17.47
C GLU A 87 -17.38 -20.30 -16.24
N SER A 88 -17.98 -19.69 -15.20
CA SER A 88 -18.46 -20.37 -13.97
C SER A 88 -19.99 -20.40 -13.88
#